data_AF-A0A512U6Q8-F1
#
_entry.id   AF-A0A512U6Q8-F1
#
_cell.length_a   1.000
_cell.length_b   1.000
_cell.length_c   1.000
_cell.angle_alpha   90.00
_cell.angle_beta   90.00
_cell.angle_gamma   90.00
#
_symmetry.space_group_name_H-M   'P 1'
#
loop_
_entity.id
_entity.type
_entity.pdbx_description
1 polymer ?
#
loop_
_entity_poly.entity_id
_entity_poly.type
_entity_poly.pdbx_seq_one_letter_code
_entity_poly.pdbx_strand_id
1 'polypeptide(L)'
;MLTRLASKVTRTTRNIGRMSVNLDDFTVVKEGKATILAPKEDKVFYNHIQQFNRDLSVMAIKAWSNKYKVSREGEKELRAKRRKLNHTEGNSENGVSGSANGEISTPSVPQENSTPKETDVTKSNDCEKSQLSDQSSHKEVAESSAKTHAEVPYIRILEGLSATGLRAVRYGHEIPNVARVVANDLLPEAVRSINRSSEYNGLQEKVVGHQGDAIKYMGSLPGAEKFHVVDLDPYGTAAPFIDSAVQSVRDNGLLLVTCTDAGVLAGNGYPEKCFALYGGNNLGNTPWAWS
;
A
#
# COMPACT_ATOMS: atom_id res chain seq x y z
N MET A 1 -24.50 -2.22 -58.71
CA MET A 1 -23.28 -2.11 -57.89
C MET A 1 -23.49 -1.03 -56.82
N LEU A 2 -24.11 -1.39 -55.69
CA LEU A 2 -24.29 -0.50 -54.53
C LEU A 2 -23.08 -0.64 -53.59
N THR A 3 -22.25 0.39 -53.51
CA THR A 3 -21.13 0.48 -52.57
C THR A 3 -21.60 1.06 -51.23
N ARG A 4 -21.48 0.27 -50.16
CA ARG A 4 -21.76 0.65 -48.77
C ARG A 4 -20.70 1.61 -48.24
N LEU A 5 -21.12 2.76 -47.74
CA LEU A 5 -20.30 3.69 -46.97
C LEU A 5 -20.18 3.17 -45.52
N ALA A 6 -18.97 2.82 -45.09
CA ALA A 6 -18.70 2.42 -43.71
C ALA A 6 -18.57 3.68 -42.82
N SER A 7 -19.47 3.84 -41.86
CA SER A 7 -19.40 4.87 -40.83
C SER A 7 -18.27 4.55 -39.85
N LYS A 8 -17.18 5.34 -39.88
CA LYS A 8 -16.12 5.30 -38.86
C LYS A 8 -16.70 5.79 -37.52
N VAL A 9 -16.81 4.88 -36.56
CA VAL A 9 -16.97 5.22 -35.13
C VAL A 9 -15.68 5.88 -34.69
N THR A 10 -15.70 7.21 -34.55
CA THR A 10 -14.62 7.99 -33.97
C THR A 10 -14.58 7.72 -32.47
N ARG A 11 -13.54 7.01 -32.04
CA ARG A 11 -13.22 6.78 -30.63
C ARG A 11 -12.81 8.13 -30.03
N THR A 12 -13.69 8.76 -29.26
CA THR A 12 -13.38 10.00 -28.53
C THR A 12 -12.33 9.69 -27.45
N THR A 13 -11.07 9.95 -27.75
CA THR A 13 -10.01 9.99 -26.75
C THR A 13 -10.30 11.16 -25.81
N ARG A 14 -10.71 10.87 -24.57
CA ARG A 14 -10.75 11.88 -23.50
C ARG A 14 -9.35 12.43 -23.34
N ASN A 15 -9.18 13.69 -23.74
CA ASN A 15 -7.95 14.44 -23.54
C ASN A 15 -7.87 14.73 -22.04
N ILE A 16 -7.07 13.96 -21.30
CA ILE A 16 -6.78 14.24 -19.89
C ILE A 16 -5.94 15.52 -19.91
N GLY A 17 -6.56 16.64 -19.52
CA GLY A 17 -5.91 17.94 -19.44
C GLY A 17 -4.68 17.83 -18.54
N ARG A 18 -3.50 17.80 -19.13
CA ARG A 18 -2.23 17.89 -18.41
C ARG A 18 -2.18 19.31 -17.83
N MET A 19 -2.09 19.46 -16.52
CA MET A 19 -1.93 20.78 -15.89
C MET A 19 -0.86 21.58 -16.64
N SER A 20 -1.16 22.83 -17.00
CA SER A 20 -0.15 23.79 -17.44
C SER A 20 0.59 24.32 -16.23
N VAL A 21 1.43 23.48 -15.61
CA VAL A 21 2.32 23.92 -14.54
C VAL A 21 3.48 24.66 -15.20
N ASN A 22 3.71 25.92 -14.81
CA ASN A 22 4.92 26.62 -15.22
C ASN A 22 6.10 26.01 -14.47
N LEU A 23 6.99 25.32 -15.18
CA LEU A 23 8.11 24.60 -14.59
C LEU A 23 9.15 25.54 -13.99
N ASP A 24 9.19 26.81 -14.41
CA ASP A 24 10.17 27.79 -13.91
C ASP A 24 9.95 28.14 -12.44
N ASP A 25 8.76 27.88 -11.89
CA ASP A 25 8.43 28.16 -10.49
C ASP A 25 8.90 27.02 -9.54
N PHE A 26 9.37 25.89 -10.10
CA PHE A 26 9.66 24.68 -9.34
C PHE A 26 11.11 24.20 -9.53
N THR A 27 11.63 23.59 -8.48
CA THR A 27 12.77 22.67 -8.58
C THR A 27 12.23 21.30 -8.95
N VAL A 28 12.59 20.83 -10.15
CA VAL A 28 12.19 19.52 -10.65
C VAL A 28 13.16 18.47 -10.14
N VAL A 29 12.67 17.51 -9.37
CA VAL A 29 13.48 16.39 -8.87
C VAL A 29 12.97 15.10 -9.48
N LYS A 30 13.87 14.34 -10.10
CA LYS A 30 13.56 13.04 -10.71
C LYS A 30 14.30 11.93 -9.99
N GLU A 31 13.56 10.93 -9.54
CA GLU A 31 14.12 9.72 -8.94
C GLU A 31 13.33 8.49 -9.39
N GLY A 32 14.04 7.49 -9.92
CA GLY A 32 13.40 6.32 -10.53
C GLY A 32 12.45 6.74 -11.66
N LYS A 33 11.19 6.32 -11.56
CA LYS A 33 10.12 6.72 -12.50
C LYS A 33 9.35 7.97 -12.06
N ALA A 34 9.56 8.44 -10.84
CA ALA A 34 8.84 9.58 -10.28
C ALA A 34 9.53 10.90 -10.66
N THR A 35 8.71 11.93 -10.86
CA THR A 35 9.18 13.32 -10.97
C THR A 35 8.35 14.22 -10.06
N ILE A 36 8.94 14.83 -9.05
CA ILE A 36 8.23 15.74 -8.14
C ILE A 36 8.56 17.20 -8.48
N LEU A 37 7.62 18.08 -8.15
CA LEU A 37 7.74 19.53 -8.35
C LEU A 37 7.79 20.22 -6.99
N ALA A 38 9.00 20.48 -6.49
CA ALA A 38 9.21 21.16 -5.22
C ALA A 38 9.23 22.69 -5.47
N PRO A 39 8.33 23.48 -4.86
CA PRO A 39 8.34 24.94 -5.05
C PRO A 39 9.67 25.53 -4.60
N LYS A 40 10.20 26.52 -5.34
CA LYS A 40 11.48 27.15 -4.97
C LYS A 40 11.43 27.88 -3.62
N GLU A 41 10.24 28.37 -3.25
CA GLU A 41 9.99 29.09 -2.01
C GLU A 41 9.67 28.15 -0.84
N ASP A 42 9.12 26.97 -1.12
CA ASP A 42 8.72 26.04 -0.08
C ASP A 42 9.89 25.17 0.37
N LYS A 43 10.03 25.06 1.69
CA LYS A 43 10.95 24.13 2.35
C LYS A 43 10.37 22.71 2.40
N VAL A 44 9.71 22.24 1.36
CA VAL A 44 9.23 20.85 1.35
C VAL A 44 10.44 19.94 1.25
N PHE A 45 10.55 19.00 2.18
CA PHE A 45 11.76 18.23 2.34
C PHE A 45 12.02 17.22 1.21
N TYR A 46 13.22 17.26 0.67
CA TYR A 46 13.80 16.22 -0.17
C TYR A 46 15.25 15.95 0.25
N ASN A 47 15.60 14.68 0.42
CA ASN A 47 16.96 14.24 0.68
C ASN A 47 17.40 13.17 -0.31
N HIS A 48 18.41 13.50 -1.11
CA HIS A 48 19.00 12.62 -2.12
C HIS A 48 19.69 11.39 -1.50
N ILE A 49 20.21 11.49 -0.28
CA ILE A 49 20.87 10.37 0.42
C ILE A 49 19.89 9.21 0.67
N GLN A 50 18.59 9.50 0.80
CA GLN A 50 17.56 8.49 1.04
C GLN A 50 17.08 7.75 -0.23
N GLN A 51 17.69 7.98 -1.40
CA GLN A 51 17.32 7.28 -2.64
C GLN A 51 17.37 5.75 -2.47
N PHE A 52 18.45 5.23 -1.83
CA PHE A 52 18.59 3.80 -1.58
C PHE A 52 17.50 3.24 -0.66
N ASN A 53 17.11 3.98 0.39
CA ASN A 53 16.03 3.57 1.28
C ASN A 53 14.69 3.46 0.49
N ARG A 54 14.42 4.42 -0.40
CA ARG A 54 13.23 4.37 -1.27
C ARG A 54 13.28 3.21 -2.28
N ASP A 55 14.44 2.94 -2.88
CA ASP A 55 14.65 1.78 -3.76
C ASP A 55 14.39 0.47 -3.01
N LEU A 56 14.92 0.36 -1.79
CA LEU A 56 14.74 -0.81 -0.92
C LEU A 56 13.26 -1.02 -0.58
N SER A 57 12.52 0.03 -0.22
CA SER A 57 11.08 -0.09 0.05
C SER A 57 10.31 -0.56 -1.19
N VAL A 58 10.60 -0.02 -2.38
CA VAL A 58 9.96 -0.49 -3.64
C VAL A 58 10.23 -1.98 -3.86
N MET A 59 11.48 -2.43 -3.65
CA MET A 59 11.85 -3.84 -3.79
C MET A 59 11.13 -4.72 -2.76
N ALA A 60 11.10 -4.32 -1.49
CA ALA A 60 10.45 -5.06 -0.42
C ALA A 60 8.96 -5.26 -0.69
N ILE A 61 8.26 -4.21 -1.14
CA ILE A 61 6.82 -4.31 -1.46
C ILE A 61 6.57 -5.22 -2.66
N LYS A 62 7.43 -5.19 -3.68
CA LYS A 62 7.35 -6.12 -4.83
C LYS A 62 7.52 -7.57 -4.39
N ALA A 63 8.54 -7.85 -3.58
CA ALA A 63 8.81 -9.18 -3.06
C ALA A 63 7.63 -9.68 -2.19
N TRP A 64 7.13 -8.83 -1.28
CA TRP A 64 5.95 -9.13 -0.47
C TRP A 64 4.72 -9.39 -1.35
N SER A 65 4.45 -8.56 -2.37
CA SER A 65 3.31 -8.76 -3.28
C SER A 65 3.36 -10.11 -3.98
N ASN A 66 4.54 -10.54 -4.43
CA ASN A 66 4.71 -11.85 -5.07
C ASN A 66 4.40 -12.99 -4.10
N LYS A 67 4.85 -12.88 -2.84
CA LYS A 67 4.52 -13.85 -1.78
C LYS A 67 3.05 -13.81 -1.38
N TYR A 68 2.45 -12.62 -1.30
CA TYR A 68 1.06 -12.43 -0.91
C TYR A 68 0.11 -13.04 -1.92
N LYS A 69 0.35 -12.88 -3.23
CA LYS A 69 -0.50 -13.44 -4.29
C LYS A 69 -0.68 -14.96 -4.23
N VAL A 70 0.35 -15.68 -3.77
CA VAL A 70 0.34 -17.15 -3.64
C VAL A 70 -0.02 -17.62 -2.23
N SER A 71 -0.28 -16.69 -1.31
CA SER A 71 -0.79 -17.03 0.03
C SER A 71 -2.28 -17.35 -0.02
N ARG A 72 -2.75 -18.15 0.94
CA ARG A 72 -4.19 -18.50 1.04
C ARG A 72 -5.06 -17.25 1.14
N GLU A 73 -4.60 -16.23 1.87
CA GLU A 73 -5.28 -14.96 2.07
C GLU A 73 -5.34 -14.14 0.77
N GLY A 74 -4.21 -14.01 0.08
CA GLY A 74 -4.16 -13.29 -1.20
C GLY A 74 -4.98 -13.96 -2.29
N GLU A 75 -4.94 -15.29 -2.40
CA GLU A 75 -5.79 -16.04 -3.33
C GLU A 75 -7.29 -15.81 -3.06
N LYS A 76 -7.71 -15.84 -1.78
CA LYS A 76 -9.10 -15.55 -1.39
C LYS A 76 -9.50 -14.12 -1.76
N GLU A 77 -8.68 -13.11 -1.45
CA GLU A 77 -8.98 -11.71 -1.77
C GLU A 77 -9.05 -11.50 -3.29
N LEU A 78 -8.08 -12.01 -4.05
CA LEU A 78 -8.04 -11.88 -5.51
C LEU A 78 -9.24 -12.59 -6.17
N ARG A 79 -9.63 -13.77 -5.68
CA ARG A 79 -10.84 -14.47 -6.15
C ARG A 79 -12.10 -13.68 -5.86
N ALA A 80 -12.22 -13.09 -4.66
CA ALA A 80 -13.35 -12.25 -4.30
C ALA A 80 -13.44 -10.99 -5.18
N LYS A 81 -12.32 -10.32 -5.46
CA LYS A 81 -12.29 -9.15 -6.34
C LYS A 81 -12.64 -9.48 -7.79
N ARG A 82 -12.11 -10.58 -8.34
CA ARG A 82 -12.47 -11.07 -9.69
C ARG A 82 -13.97 -11.34 -9.80
N ARG A 83 -14.59 -11.97 -8.79
CA ARG A 83 -16.04 -12.19 -8.75
C ARG A 83 -16.84 -10.89 -8.79
N LYS A 84 -16.42 -9.87 -8.02
CA LYS A 84 -17.08 -8.56 -8.01
C LYS A 84 -16.96 -7.83 -9.37
N LEU A 85 -15.82 -7.93 -10.03
CA LEU A 85 -15.62 -7.33 -11.36
C LEU A 85 -16.57 -7.95 -12.39
N ASN A 86 -16.61 -9.29 -12.47
CA ASN A 86 -17.48 -10.00 -13.40
C ASN A 86 -18.97 -9.69 -13.18
N HIS A 87 -19.38 -9.51 -11.91
CA HIS A 87 -20.75 -9.12 -11.60
C HIS A 87 -21.07 -7.69 -12.03
N THR A 88 -20.10 -6.77 -11.93
CA THR A 88 -20.27 -5.37 -12.34
C THR A 88 -20.32 -5.24 -13.88
N GLU A 89 -19.49 -6.01 -14.58
CA GLU A 89 -19.49 -6.07 -16.06
C GLU A 89 -20.78 -6.69 -16.61
N GLY A 90 -21.25 -7.81 -16.02
CA GLY A 90 -22.51 -8.44 -16.42
C GLY A 90 -23.78 -7.61 -16.15
N ASN A 91 -23.71 -6.64 -15.24
CA ASN A 91 -24.81 -5.70 -14.98
C ASN A 91 -24.76 -4.45 -15.87
N SER A 92 -23.57 -4.07 -16.37
CA SER A 92 -23.43 -2.96 -17.33
C SER A 92 -23.88 -3.34 -18.74
N GLU A 93 -23.83 -4.63 -19.10
CA GLU A 93 -24.35 -5.11 -20.39
C GLU A 93 -25.89 -5.26 -20.42
N ASN A 94 -26.56 -5.30 -19.27
CA ASN A 94 -28.03 -5.45 -19.16
C ASN A 94 -28.78 -4.18 -18.72
N GLY A 95 -28.10 -3.03 -18.64
CA GLY A 95 -28.64 -1.80 -18.04
C GLY A 95 -28.96 -0.66 -19.01
N VAL A 96 -29.76 -0.89 -20.05
CA VAL A 96 -30.51 0.19 -20.74
C VAL A 96 -32.01 -0.10 -20.63
N SER A 97 -32.53 0.13 -19.44
CA SER A 97 -33.91 0.50 -19.08
C SER A 97 -33.83 0.77 -17.57
N GLY A 98 -34.21 1.89 -16.99
CA GLY A 98 -35.32 2.80 -17.27
C GLY A 98 -35.91 3.11 -15.89
N SER A 99 -35.92 4.40 -15.54
CA SER A 99 -36.76 5.05 -14.52
C SER A 99 -36.34 5.12 -13.04
N ALA A 100 -36.51 6.37 -12.60
CA ALA A 100 -36.34 7.01 -11.30
C ALA A 100 -37.38 6.63 -10.22
N ASN A 101 -37.14 7.22 -9.04
CA ASN A 101 -37.94 7.32 -7.80
C ASN A 101 -37.68 6.17 -6.80
N GLY A 102 -37.47 6.37 -5.50
CA GLY A 102 -37.58 7.52 -4.61
C GLY A 102 -37.81 6.97 -3.18
N GLU A 103 -37.20 7.60 -2.18
CA GLU A 103 -37.55 7.59 -0.74
C GLU A 103 -37.20 6.41 0.20
N ILE A 104 -36.24 6.74 1.07
CA ILE A 104 -36.12 6.61 2.55
C ILE A 104 -37.22 5.85 3.31
N SER A 105 -36.77 4.86 4.11
CA SER A 105 -37.24 4.65 5.50
C SER A 105 -36.31 3.69 6.28
N THR A 106 -35.76 4.17 7.40
CA THR A 106 -35.31 3.36 8.55
C THR A 106 -36.56 2.93 9.37
N PRO A 107 -36.54 1.88 10.24
CA PRO A 107 -35.88 1.97 11.54
C PRO A 107 -35.38 0.65 12.20
N SER A 108 -34.59 0.87 13.27
CA SER A 108 -34.56 0.16 14.57
C SER A 108 -33.83 -1.18 14.79
N VAL A 109 -33.03 -1.15 15.87
CA VAL A 109 -32.29 -2.17 16.62
C VAL A 109 -33.25 -2.98 17.51
N PRO A 110 -32.91 -4.24 17.90
CA PRO A 110 -32.68 -4.50 19.33
C PRO A 110 -31.42 -5.35 19.64
N GLN A 111 -30.84 -5.05 20.81
CA GLN A 111 -29.90 -5.88 21.60
C GLN A 111 -30.59 -7.20 22.07
N GLU A 112 -30.03 -8.22 22.72
CA GLU A 112 -28.82 -8.44 23.54
C GLU A 112 -28.71 -9.97 23.86
N ASN A 113 -27.50 -10.42 24.22
CA ASN A 113 -27.15 -11.51 25.16
C ASN A 113 -27.70 -12.96 25.03
N SER A 114 -26.78 -13.92 24.88
CA SER A 114 -26.30 -14.81 25.98
C SER A 114 -25.83 -16.20 25.49
N THR A 115 -24.54 -16.49 25.73
CA THR A 115 -23.96 -17.83 25.99
C THR A 115 -24.39 -18.29 27.40
N PRO A 116 -24.31 -19.58 27.84
CA PRO A 116 -23.05 -20.36 27.83
C PRO A 116 -23.12 -21.92 27.86
N LYS A 117 -21.91 -22.50 27.88
CA LYS A 117 -21.48 -23.84 28.38
C LYS A 117 -21.48 -25.02 27.40
N GLU A 118 -20.64 -26.05 27.53
CA GLU A 118 -19.29 -26.38 28.07
C GLU A 118 -19.18 -27.92 27.93
N THR A 119 -17.96 -28.49 28.02
CA THR A 119 -17.59 -29.94 28.14
C THR A 119 -17.55 -30.73 26.82
N ASP A 120 -16.64 -31.67 26.53
CA ASP A 120 -15.66 -32.48 27.29
C ASP A 120 -14.64 -33.07 26.25
N VAL A 121 -13.31 -32.99 26.40
CA VAL A 121 -12.36 -34.05 26.88
C VAL A 121 -12.47 -35.38 26.08
N THR A 122 -11.49 -35.94 25.35
CA THR A 122 -10.13 -36.44 25.72
C THR A 122 -9.41 -37.13 24.54
N LYS A 123 -8.06 -37.21 24.60
CA LYS A 123 -7.13 -38.30 24.14
C LYS A 123 -6.91 -38.51 22.62
N SER A 124 -5.76 -38.91 22.07
CA SER A 124 -4.37 -39.17 22.54
C SER A 124 -3.49 -39.63 21.34
N ASN A 125 -2.17 -39.35 21.43
CA ASN A 125 -0.99 -40.09 20.92
C ASN A 125 -0.55 -40.10 19.43
N ASP A 126 0.61 -39.45 19.21
CA ASP A 126 1.89 -39.91 18.61
C ASP A 126 1.95 -40.98 17.50
N CYS A 127 2.72 -40.73 16.42
CA CYS A 127 4.08 -41.25 16.22
C CYS A 127 4.61 -40.98 14.78
N GLU A 128 5.94 -40.94 14.66
CA GLU A 128 6.81 -40.44 13.57
C GLU A 128 7.10 -41.39 12.38
N LYS A 129 7.67 -40.78 11.31
CA LYS A 129 8.66 -41.29 10.30
C LYS A 129 8.16 -42.37 9.30
N SER A 130 8.56 -42.44 8.03
CA SER A 130 9.85 -42.19 7.37
C SER A 130 9.76 -42.16 5.83
N GLN A 131 10.64 -41.36 5.20
CA GLN A 131 11.47 -41.61 4.00
C GLN A 131 10.89 -41.82 2.56
N LEU A 132 11.26 -40.86 1.70
CA LEU A 132 11.87 -40.90 0.35
C LEU A 132 11.47 -41.96 -0.70
N SER A 133 11.09 -41.46 -1.88
CA SER A 133 11.62 -41.94 -3.16
C SER A 133 11.62 -40.85 -4.25
N ASP A 134 12.84 -40.51 -4.69
CA ASP A 134 13.14 -39.74 -5.90
C ASP A 134 12.90 -40.61 -7.15
N GLN A 135 12.06 -40.17 -8.08
CA GLN A 135 12.16 -40.54 -9.49
C GLN A 135 11.78 -39.37 -10.39
N SER A 136 12.79 -38.87 -11.10
CA SER A 136 12.73 -37.90 -12.19
C SER A 136 11.90 -38.41 -13.36
N SER A 137 10.90 -37.63 -13.79
CA SER A 137 10.35 -37.74 -15.14
C SER A 137 10.20 -36.33 -15.73
N HIS A 138 10.99 -36.07 -16.76
CA HIS A 138 10.86 -34.89 -17.61
C HIS A 138 9.49 -34.96 -18.30
N LYS A 139 8.58 -34.07 -17.93
CA LYS A 139 7.41 -33.72 -18.74
C LYS A 139 7.65 -32.34 -19.34
N GLU A 140 7.80 -32.31 -20.66
CA GLU A 140 7.69 -31.10 -21.46
C GLU A 140 6.37 -30.41 -21.12
N VAL A 141 6.47 -29.21 -20.55
CA VAL A 141 5.31 -28.35 -20.29
C VAL A 141 5.03 -27.61 -21.59
N ALA A 142 4.00 -28.06 -22.31
CA ALA A 142 3.40 -27.32 -23.39
C ALA A 142 2.92 -25.96 -22.87
N GLU A 143 3.45 -24.87 -23.43
CA GLU A 143 3.02 -23.51 -23.15
C GLU A 143 1.58 -23.31 -23.68
N SER A 144 0.59 -23.59 -22.83
CA SER A 144 -0.76 -23.12 -23.05
C SER A 144 -0.76 -21.60 -22.86
N SER A 145 -0.93 -20.86 -23.96
CA SER A 145 -1.17 -19.42 -23.96
C SER A 145 -2.37 -19.07 -23.09
N ALA A 146 -2.12 -18.79 -21.81
CA ALA A 146 -3.12 -18.30 -20.88
C ALA A 146 -3.48 -16.87 -21.29
N LYS A 147 -4.75 -16.64 -21.64
CA LYS A 147 -5.31 -15.29 -21.77
C LYS A 147 -5.00 -14.54 -20.49
N THR A 148 -4.13 -13.54 -20.56
CA THR A 148 -3.76 -12.68 -19.43
C THR A 148 -4.94 -11.79 -19.11
N HIS A 149 -5.85 -12.29 -18.26
CA HIS A 149 -6.83 -11.44 -17.60
C HIS A 149 -6.05 -10.33 -16.88
N ALA A 150 -6.35 -9.07 -17.19
CA ALA A 150 -5.72 -7.92 -16.54
C ALA A 150 -5.83 -8.09 -15.02
N GLU A 151 -4.69 -8.11 -14.33
CA GLU A 151 -4.68 -8.28 -12.88
C GLU A 151 -5.41 -7.10 -12.22
N VAL A 152 -6.41 -7.42 -11.38
CA VAL A 152 -7.19 -6.41 -10.67
C VAL A 152 -6.30 -5.75 -9.60
N PRO A 153 -6.14 -4.42 -9.61
CA PRO A 153 -5.40 -3.72 -8.56
C PRO A 153 -6.02 -3.99 -7.19
N TYR A 154 -5.18 -4.28 -6.20
CA TYR A 154 -5.66 -4.59 -4.85
C TYR A 154 -4.86 -3.97 -3.72
N ILE A 155 -3.58 -3.68 -3.95
CA ILE A 155 -2.66 -3.24 -2.90
C ILE A 155 -3.04 -1.81 -2.47
N ARG A 156 -3.27 -1.65 -1.17
CA ARG A 156 -3.46 -0.36 -0.50
C ARG A 156 -2.20 -0.06 0.31
N ILE A 157 -1.57 1.08 0.05
CA ILE A 157 -0.34 1.51 0.69
C ILE A 157 -0.61 2.81 1.45
N LEU A 158 -0.07 2.91 2.67
CA LEU A 158 0.05 4.16 3.42
C LEU A 158 1.52 4.57 3.49
N GLU A 159 1.83 5.79 3.06
CA GLU A 159 3.04 6.50 3.47
C GLU A 159 2.65 7.49 4.57
N GLY A 160 3.09 7.24 5.81
CA GLY A 160 2.62 7.96 6.99
C GLY A 160 3.11 9.41 7.09
N LEU A 161 4.32 9.70 6.59
CA LEU A 161 4.99 11.00 6.63
C LEU A 161 5.61 11.32 5.27
N SER A 162 4.81 11.89 4.37
CA SER A 162 5.09 11.87 2.92
C SER A 162 5.86 13.09 2.38
N ALA A 163 5.84 14.23 3.08
CA ALA A 163 6.50 15.47 2.68
C ALA A 163 6.23 15.86 1.21
N THR A 164 7.18 15.64 0.31
CA THR A 164 7.02 15.95 -1.12
C THR A 164 6.13 14.96 -1.89
N GLY A 165 5.88 13.76 -1.35
CA GLY A 165 5.17 12.69 -2.03
C GLY A 165 6.04 11.79 -2.89
N LEU A 166 7.37 11.97 -2.89
CA LEU A 166 8.27 11.25 -3.79
C LEU A 166 8.11 9.73 -3.68
N ARG A 167 8.14 9.20 -2.45
CA ARG A 167 8.03 7.76 -2.20
C ARG A 167 6.65 7.24 -2.62
N ALA A 168 5.55 7.91 -2.26
CA ALA A 168 4.22 7.54 -2.74
C ALA A 168 4.08 7.55 -4.27
N VAL A 169 4.63 8.55 -4.96
CA VAL A 169 4.64 8.62 -6.43
C VAL A 169 5.45 7.47 -7.03
N ARG A 170 6.61 7.14 -6.44
CA ARG A 170 7.39 5.97 -6.83
C ARG A 170 6.60 4.67 -6.65
N TYR A 171 5.87 4.51 -5.54
CA TYR A 171 5.00 3.36 -5.33
C TYR A 171 3.92 3.24 -6.40
N GLY A 172 3.28 4.34 -6.77
CA GLY A 172 2.26 4.35 -7.82
C GLY A 172 2.78 3.96 -9.22
N HIS A 173 4.05 4.27 -9.53
CA HIS A 173 4.70 3.95 -10.80
C HIS A 173 5.32 2.56 -10.85
N GLU A 174 6.01 2.20 -9.78
CA GLU A 174 6.98 1.11 -9.82
C GLU A 174 6.41 -0.20 -9.30
N ILE A 175 5.36 -0.17 -8.48
CA ILE A 175 4.76 -1.37 -7.87
C ILE A 175 3.51 -1.77 -8.67
N PRO A 176 3.44 -3.02 -9.17
CA PRO A 176 2.27 -3.50 -9.89
C PRO A 176 1.06 -3.70 -8.95
N ASN A 177 -0.15 -3.62 -9.48
CA ASN A 177 -1.40 -3.90 -8.76
C ASN A 177 -1.70 -3.00 -7.54
N VAL A 178 -1.07 -1.83 -7.48
CA VAL A 178 -1.44 -0.78 -6.53
C VAL A 178 -2.82 -0.24 -6.89
N ALA A 179 -3.78 -0.43 -5.99
CA ALA A 179 -5.10 0.15 -6.07
C ALA A 179 -5.11 1.59 -5.56
N ARG A 180 -4.42 1.85 -4.44
CA ARG A 180 -4.36 3.18 -3.82
C ARG A 180 -3.10 3.34 -2.98
N VAL A 181 -2.46 4.49 -3.07
CA VAL A 181 -1.44 4.98 -2.15
C VAL A 181 -2.01 6.22 -1.47
N VAL A 182 -2.08 6.19 -0.14
CA VAL A 182 -2.37 7.37 0.66
C VAL A 182 -1.05 7.95 1.12
N ALA A 183 -0.79 9.18 0.71
CA ALA A 183 0.37 9.96 1.12
C ALA A 183 -0.07 10.95 2.20
N ASN A 184 0.19 10.63 3.45
CA ASN A 184 -0.23 11.44 4.59
C ASN A 184 0.83 12.47 4.95
N ASP A 185 0.41 13.70 5.23
CA ASP A 185 1.26 14.71 5.86
C ASP A 185 0.43 15.64 6.75
N LEU A 186 1.06 16.22 7.77
CA LEU A 186 0.39 17.17 8.67
C LEU A 186 0.21 18.53 7.98
N LEU A 187 1.17 18.93 7.14
CA LEU A 187 1.21 20.27 6.56
C LEU A 187 0.34 20.35 5.28
N PRO A 188 -0.55 21.36 5.16
CA PRO A 188 -1.35 21.53 3.96
C PRO A 188 -0.51 21.80 2.70
N GLU A 189 0.66 22.43 2.83
CA GLU A 189 1.60 22.63 1.72
C GLU A 189 2.18 21.33 1.19
N ALA A 190 2.53 20.40 2.08
CA ALA A 190 3.02 19.08 1.71
C ALA A 190 1.95 18.31 0.92
N VAL A 191 0.69 18.36 1.38
CA VAL A 191 -0.44 17.74 0.66
C VAL A 191 -0.68 18.36 -0.71
N ARG A 192 -0.52 19.68 -0.85
CA ARG A 192 -0.53 20.34 -2.17
C ARG A 192 0.59 19.84 -3.07
N SER A 193 1.81 19.70 -2.53
CA SER A 193 2.97 19.14 -3.26
C SER A 193 2.73 17.70 -3.72
N ILE A 194 2.16 16.87 -2.84
CA ILE A 194 1.81 15.48 -3.12
C ILE A 194 0.81 15.40 -4.27
N ASN A 195 -0.30 16.14 -4.20
CA ASN A 195 -1.34 16.12 -5.21
C ASN A 195 -0.83 16.64 -6.56
N ARG A 196 -0.08 17.75 -6.55
CA ARG A 196 0.57 18.30 -7.75
C ARG A 196 1.52 17.28 -8.39
N SER A 197 2.37 16.64 -7.57
CA SER A 197 3.30 15.63 -8.05
C SER A 197 2.56 14.42 -8.61
N SER A 198 1.52 13.95 -7.93
CA SER A 198 0.67 12.85 -8.39
C SER A 198 0.06 13.15 -9.77
N GLU A 199 -0.53 14.33 -9.95
CA GLU A 199 -1.13 14.75 -11.21
C GLU A 199 -0.09 14.92 -12.34
N TYR A 200 1.06 15.52 -12.04
CA TYR A 200 2.16 15.66 -13.02
C TYR A 200 2.66 14.29 -13.54
N ASN A 201 2.58 13.26 -12.70
CA ASN A 201 2.95 11.89 -13.03
C ASN A 201 1.80 11.07 -13.65
N GLY A 202 0.59 11.62 -13.76
CA GLY A 202 -0.59 10.88 -14.23
C GLY A 202 -1.07 9.81 -13.24
N LEU A 203 -0.84 10.01 -11.95
CA LEU A 203 -1.14 9.07 -10.87
C LEU A 203 -2.26 9.56 -9.94
N GLN A 204 -2.97 10.65 -10.28
CA GLN A 204 -3.99 11.27 -9.42
C GLN A 204 -5.12 10.33 -8.96
N GLU A 205 -5.42 9.30 -9.75
CA GLU A 205 -6.42 8.27 -9.40
C GLU A 205 -5.88 7.20 -8.43
N LYS A 206 -4.55 7.09 -8.29
CA LYS A 206 -3.87 6.07 -7.47
C LYS A 206 -3.24 6.67 -6.23
N VAL A 207 -2.54 7.79 -6.36
CA VAL A 207 -1.77 8.44 -5.29
C VAL A 207 -2.52 9.69 -4.87
N VAL A 208 -3.00 9.68 -3.63
CA VAL A 208 -3.82 10.76 -3.08
C VAL A 208 -3.22 11.29 -1.78
N GLY A 209 -3.09 12.61 -1.70
CA GLY A 209 -2.67 13.29 -0.48
C GLY A 209 -3.77 13.28 0.58
N HIS A 210 -3.39 13.05 1.83
CA HIS A 210 -4.25 13.20 3.00
C HIS A 210 -3.61 14.16 3.99
N GLN A 211 -4.37 15.14 4.47
CA GLN A 211 -3.91 16.08 5.48
C GLN A 211 -4.33 15.61 6.87
N GLY A 212 -3.36 15.27 7.72
CA GLY A 212 -3.65 14.92 9.10
C GLY A 212 -2.47 14.38 9.89
N ASP A 213 -2.69 14.28 11.20
CA ASP A 213 -1.80 13.55 12.09
C ASP A 213 -1.80 12.06 11.75
N ALA A 214 -0.61 11.48 11.57
CA ALA A 214 -0.46 10.10 11.11
C ALA A 214 -1.01 9.09 12.12
N ILE A 215 -0.81 9.32 13.42
CA ILE A 215 -1.28 8.44 14.49
C ILE A 215 -2.81 8.42 14.50
N LYS A 216 -3.43 9.61 14.49
CA LYS A 216 -4.88 9.75 14.44
C LYS A 216 -5.46 9.14 13.18
N TYR A 217 -4.84 9.38 12.02
CA TYR A 217 -5.30 8.81 10.77
C TYR A 217 -5.29 7.29 10.83
N MET A 218 -4.16 6.68 11.19
CA MET A 218 -4.03 5.22 11.31
C MET A 218 -4.99 4.61 12.34
N GLY A 219 -5.13 5.24 13.52
CA GLY A 219 -6.01 4.78 14.59
C GLY A 219 -7.51 4.96 14.32
N SER A 220 -7.89 5.83 13.38
CA SER A 220 -9.30 6.09 13.04
C SER A 220 -9.89 5.16 11.97
N LEU A 221 -9.07 4.30 11.36
CA LEU A 221 -9.50 3.51 10.21
C LEU A 221 -10.37 2.32 10.62
N PRO A 222 -11.55 2.12 10.00
CA PRO A 222 -12.32 0.90 10.19
C PRO A 222 -11.57 -0.31 9.61
N GLY A 223 -11.86 -1.51 10.13
CA GLY A 223 -11.12 -2.73 9.75
C GLY A 223 -11.07 -3.03 8.24
N ALA A 224 -12.11 -2.70 7.49
CA ALA A 224 -12.15 -2.86 6.03
C ALA A 224 -11.16 -1.93 5.28
N GLU A 225 -10.73 -0.86 5.94
CA GLU A 225 -9.87 0.19 5.39
C GLU A 225 -8.40 0.06 5.74
N LYS A 226 -8.02 -0.98 6.48
CA LYS A 226 -6.62 -1.30 6.76
C LYS A 226 -5.79 -1.43 5.49
N PHE A 227 -4.50 -1.11 5.61
CA PHE A 227 -3.54 -1.11 4.52
C PHE A 227 -2.84 -2.46 4.40
N HIS A 228 -2.46 -2.80 3.17
CA HIS A 228 -1.60 -3.95 2.94
C HIS A 228 -0.15 -3.62 3.29
N VAL A 229 0.24 -2.38 3.06
CA VAL A 229 1.57 -1.87 3.33
C VAL A 229 1.45 -0.56 4.10
N VAL A 230 2.18 -0.42 5.19
CA VAL A 230 2.38 0.85 5.90
C VAL A 230 3.86 1.15 5.89
N ASP A 231 4.24 2.35 5.45
CA ASP A 231 5.62 2.85 5.49
C ASP A 231 5.71 4.06 6.43
N LEU A 232 6.57 3.93 7.43
CA LEU A 232 6.94 4.97 8.39
C LEU A 232 8.39 5.39 8.17
N ASP A 233 8.59 6.61 7.68
CA ASP A 233 9.93 7.22 7.50
C ASP A 233 10.00 8.62 8.15
N PRO A 234 9.87 8.70 9.49
CA PRO A 234 10.04 9.96 10.20
C PRO A 234 11.51 10.36 10.32
N TYR A 235 11.72 11.66 10.59
CA TYR A 235 12.98 12.13 11.13
C TYR A 235 13.12 11.76 12.60
N GLY A 236 14.26 11.19 12.95
CA GLY A 236 14.50 10.62 14.26
C GLY A 236 13.85 9.25 14.40
N THR A 237 12.98 9.10 15.39
CA THR A 237 12.41 7.81 15.80
C THR A 237 11.01 7.57 15.21
N ALA A 238 10.72 6.32 14.87
CA ALA A 238 9.39 5.86 14.52
C ALA A 238 8.54 5.38 15.71
N ALA A 239 9.13 5.28 16.92
CA ALA A 239 8.48 4.71 18.10
C ALA A 239 7.06 5.25 18.37
N PRO A 240 6.77 6.56 18.26
CA PRO A 240 5.42 7.08 18.51
C PRO A 240 4.34 6.56 17.55
N PHE A 241 4.73 6.13 16.35
CA PHE A 241 3.82 5.74 15.29
C PHE A 241 3.54 4.22 15.26
N ILE A 242 4.41 3.41 15.88
CA ILE A 242 4.41 1.95 15.76
C ILE A 242 3.06 1.34 16.16
N ASP A 243 2.50 1.74 17.30
CA ASP A 243 1.24 1.17 17.80
C ASP A 243 0.09 1.34 16.79
N SER A 244 -0.12 2.58 16.34
CA SER A 244 -1.14 2.88 15.32
C SER A 244 -0.85 2.22 13.97
N ALA A 245 0.42 2.06 13.59
CA ALA A 245 0.79 1.39 12.36
C ALA A 245 0.49 -0.11 12.38
N VAL A 246 0.76 -0.79 13.50
CA VAL A 246 0.41 -2.20 13.71
C VAL A 246 -1.12 -2.39 13.66
N GLN A 247 -1.88 -1.46 14.22
CA GLN A 247 -3.34 -1.54 14.17
C GLN A 247 -3.91 -1.29 12.77
N SER A 248 -3.26 -0.43 11.97
CA SER A 248 -3.73 -0.05 10.63
C SER A 248 -3.26 -0.97 9.49
N VAL A 249 -2.21 -1.77 9.70
CA VAL A 249 -1.78 -2.79 8.74
C VAL A 249 -2.69 -4.03 8.84
N ARG A 250 -2.99 -4.65 7.70
CA ARG A 250 -3.75 -5.91 7.60
C ARG A 250 -2.92 -7.07 8.13
N ASP A 251 -3.60 -8.13 8.54
CA ASP A 251 -2.95 -9.43 8.77
C ASP A 251 -2.22 -9.88 7.50
N ASN A 252 -1.00 -10.40 7.68
CA ASN A 252 -0.08 -10.74 6.59
C ASN A 252 0.34 -9.54 5.70
N GLY A 253 0.09 -8.32 6.15
CA GLY A 253 0.60 -7.11 5.52
C GLY A 253 2.08 -6.87 5.78
N LEU A 254 2.61 -5.79 5.24
CA LEU A 254 4.00 -5.37 5.35
C LEU A 254 4.08 -4.03 6.10
N LEU A 255 4.86 -3.99 7.17
CA LEU A 255 5.22 -2.75 7.85
C LEU A 255 6.68 -2.42 7.54
N LEU A 256 6.91 -1.27 6.93
CA LEU A 256 8.22 -0.70 6.67
C LEU A 256 8.48 0.40 7.69
N VAL A 257 9.62 0.35 8.37
CA VAL A 257 9.97 1.30 9.42
C VAL A 257 11.40 1.78 9.20
N THR A 258 11.57 3.09 9.16
CA THR A 258 12.87 3.75 9.15
C THR A 258 13.03 4.59 10.41
N CYS A 259 14.15 4.43 11.10
CA CYS A 259 14.58 5.31 12.18
C CYS A 259 15.91 5.93 11.78
N THR A 260 16.01 7.27 11.81
CA THR A 260 17.22 8.02 11.46
C THR A 260 18.01 8.49 12.69
N ASP A 261 17.53 8.21 13.90
CA ASP A 261 18.21 8.46 15.17
C ASP A 261 19.22 7.36 15.54
N ALA A 262 20.07 6.96 14.58
CA ALA A 262 21.10 5.92 14.79
C ALA A 262 22.03 6.24 15.98
N GLY A 263 22.25 7.51 16.31
CA GLY A 263 23.01 7.90 17.50
C GLY A 263 22.36 7.47 18.83
N VAL A 264 21.04 7.31 18.87
CA VAL A 264 20.30 6.77 20.01
C VAL A 264 20.32 5.25 19.98
N LEU A 265 19.99 4.64 18.84
CA LEU A 265 19.83 3.20 18.71
C LEU A 265 21.16 2.43 18.74
N ALA A 266 22.17 2.93 18.03
CA ALA A 266 23.44 2.24 17.76
C ALA A 266 24.67 3.00 18.31
N GLY A 267 24.45 4.13 18.99
CA GLY A 267 25.51 4.87 19.67
C GLY A 267 25.73 4.40 21.11
N ASN A 268 26.64 5.09 21.82
CA ASN A 268 26.84 4.95 23.27
C ASN A 268 26.42 6.19 24.06
N GLY A 269 26.04 7.27 23.37
CA GLY A 269 25.88 8.59 24.00
C GLY A 269 24.54 8.83 24.69
N TYR A 270 23.54 7.97 24.45
CA TYR A 270 22.16 8.22 24.90
C TYR A 270 21.41 6.94 25.36
N PRO A 271 21.94 6.18 26.35
CA PRO A 271 21.30 4.95 26.82
C PRO A 271 19.89 5.19 27.41
N GLU A 272 19.68 6.27 28.16
CA GLU A 272 18.38 6.60 28.75
C GLU A 272 17.34 6.92 27.67
N LYS A 273 17.76 7.62 26.60
CA LYS A 273 16.89 7.92 25.46
C LYS A 273 16.59 6.66 24.65
N CYS A 274 17.56 5.74 24.54
CA CYS A 274 17.34 4.45 23.91
C CYS A 274 16.31 3.63 24.68
N PHE A 275 16.44 3.56 26.01
CA PHE A 275 15.49 2.86 26.87
C PHE A 275 14.09 3.49 26.80
N ALA A 276 13.99 4.82 26.84
CA ALA A 276 12.69 5.50 26.77
C ALA A 276 11.96 5.32 25.43
N LEU A 277 12.69 5.27 24.31
CA LEU A 277 12.10 5.16 22.97
C LEU A 277 11.89 3.71 22.52
N TYR A 278 12.79 2.80 22.90
CA TYR A 278 12.86 1.45 22.36
C TYR A 278 12.71 0.34 23.41
N GLY A 279 12.63 0.69 24.70
CA GLY A 279 12.53 -0.29 25.78
C GLY A 279 13.79 -1.15 25.98
N GLY A 280 14.91 -0.76 25.38
CA GLY A 280 16.18 -1.48 25.43
C GLY A 280 17.39 -0.56 25.62
N ASN A 281 18.54 -1.13 25.95
CA ASN A 281 19.80 -0.39 26.06
C ASN A 281 20.63 -0.56 24.78
N ASN A 282 21.28 0.52 24.35
CA ASN A 282 22.29 0.45 23.30
C ASN A 282 23.58 -0.16 23.86
N LEU A 283 23.92 -1.35 23.40
CA LEU A 283 25.22 -1.96 23.64
C LEU A 283 26.12 -1.48 22.50
N GLY A 284 26.79 -0.33 22.62
CA GLY A 284 27.74 0.07 21.58
C GLY A 284 28.99 -0.84 21.60
N ASN A 285 30.15 -0.34 21.18
CA ASN A 285 31.39 -1.13 21.12
C ASN A 285 31.96 -1.47 22.51
N THR A 286 31.22 -2.21 23.34
CA THR A 286 31.75 -2.85 24.54
C THR A 286 32.62 -4.04 24.12
N PRO A 287 33.95 -4.03 24.38
CA PRO A 287 34.85 -5.10 23.96
C PRO A 287 34.58 -6.47 24.60
N TRP A 288 33.63 -6.56 25.54
CA TRP A 288 33.51 -7.65 26.50
C TRP A 288 32.24 -8.51 26.35
N ALA A 289 31.50 -8.39 25.24
CA ALA A 289 30.28 -9.16 25.01
C ALA A 289 30.53 -10.64 24.60
N TRP A 290 31.79 -11.08 24.59
CA TRP A 290 32.18 -12.48 24.39
C TRP A 290 33.25 -12.85 25.43
N SER A 291 32.82 -13.26 26.61
CA SER A 291 33.64 -14.00 27.57
C SER A 291 32.77 -14.94 28.38
#